data_AF-A0A7X3YTX3-F1
#
_entry.id   AF-A0A7X3YTX3-F1
#
_cell.length_a   1.000
_cell.length_b   1.000
_cell.length_c   1.000
_cell.angle_alpha   90.00
_cell.angle_beta   90.00
_cell.angle_gamma   90.00
#
_symmetry.space_group_name_H-M   'P 1'
#
loop_
_entity.id
_entity.type
_entity.pdbx_description
1 polymer ?
#
loop_
_entity_poly.entity_id
_entity_poly.type
_entity_poly.pdbx_seq_one_letter_code
_entity_poly.pdbx_strand_id
1 'polypeptide(L)' 'MAQVLVRQLDDKVVERLKKRAKEHGRSLQSEVKTILEEAVPDYEGAWKRIAKLKKTLNRAGRTFSDSTPLIREERDR' A
#
# COMPACT_ATOMS: atom_id res chain seq x y z
N MET A 1 -3.16 -20.64 1.46
CA MET A 1 -2.49 -20.15 2.67
C MET A 1 -1.00 -20.18 2.42
N ALA A 2 -0.33 -19.06 2.57
CA ALA A 2 1.13 -18.99 2.54
C ALA A 2 1.62 -18.70 3.96
N GLN A 3 2.70 -19.37 4.39
CA GLN A 3 3.31 -19.17 5.69
C GLN A 3 4.78 -18.79 5.49
N VAL A 4 5.24 -17.80 6.23
CA VAL A 4 6.64 -17.35 6.23
C VAL A 4 7.17 -17.48 7.65
N LEU A 5 8.28 -18.22 7.81
CA LEU A 5 9.01 -18.33 9.06
C LEU A 5 10.27 -17.47 8.98
N VAL A 6 10.32 -16.41 9.79
CA VAL A 6 11.53 -15.59 9.94
C VAL A 6 12.33 -16.13 11.12
N ARG A 7 13.52 -16.69 10.85
CA ARG A 7 14.40 -17.25 11.89
C ARG A 7 15.40 -16.20 12.37
N GLN A 8 15.85 -16.35 13.61
CA GLN A 8 16.90 -15.51 14.22
C GLN A 8 16.59 -13.99 14.15
N LEU A 9 15.33 -13.63 14.36
CA LEU A 9 14.94 -12.22 14.47
C LEU A 9 15.42 -11.67 15.83
N ASP A 10 16.03 -10.49 15.82
CA ASP A 10 16.48 -9.82 17.05
C ASP A 10 15.29 -9.58 18.01
N ASP A 11 15.45 -10.00 19.26
CA ASP A 11 14.43 -9.87 20.31
C ASP A 11 13.98 -8.41 20.49
N LYS A 12 14.88 -7.43 20.31
CA LYS A 12 14.54 -6.01 20.37
C LYS A 12 13.57 -5.61 19.26
N VAL A 13 13.69 -6.22 18.08
CA VAL A 13 12.76 -5.98 16.97
C VAL A 13 11.39 -6.58 17.28
N VAL A 14 11.36 -7.78 17.86
CA VAL A 14 10.11 -8.42 18.30
C VAL A 14 9.38 -7.55 19.32
N GLU A 15 10.07 -7.01 20.32
CA GLU A 15 9.46 -6.14 21.34
C GLU A 15 8.91 -4.83 20.75
N ARG A 16 9.65 -4.21 19.81
CA ARG A 16 9.15 -3.02 19.09
C ARG A 16 7.89 -3.33 18.27
N LEU A 17 7.86 -4.49 17.61
CA LEU A 17 6.68 -4.92 16.84
C LEU A 17 5.48 -5.20 17.74
N LYS A 18 5.69 -5.83 18.91
CA LYS A 18 4.63 -6.04 19.90
C LYS A 18 4.06 -4.71 20.40
N LYS A 19 4.92 -3.73 20.69
CA LYS A 19 4.50 -2.39 21.10
C LYS A 19 3.65 -1.72 20.01
N ARG A 20 4.15 -1.72 18.77
CA ARG A 20 3.46 -1.15 17.61
C ARG A 20 2.10 -1.81 17.35
N ALA A 21 2.04 -3.13 17.45
CA ALA A 21 0.79 -3.88 17.31
C ALA A 21 -0.25 -3.48 18.36
N LYS A 22 0.16 -3.29 19.63
CA LYS A 22 -0.71 -2.78 20.69
C LYS A 22 -1.19 -1.36 20.42
N GLU A 23 -0.32 -0.46 19.99
CA GLU A 23 -0.66 0.93 19.64
C GLU A 23 -1.69 0.99 18.50
N HIS A 24 -1.58 0.09 17.52
CA HIS A 24 -2.52 -0.03 16.41
C HIS A 24 -3.76 -0.88 16.72
N GLY A 25 -3.90 -1.44 17.92
CA GLY A 25 -5.04 -2.28 18.30
C GLY A 25 -5.16 -3.58 17.50
N ARG A 26 -4.05 -4.14 17.00
CA ARG A 26 -4.03 -5.37 16.18
C ARG A 26 -3.08 -6.42 16.75
N SER A 27 -3.24 -7.67 16.32
CA SER A 27 -2.33 -8.75 16.72
C SER A 27 -0.93 -8.55 16.11
N LEU A 28 0.09 -9.13 16.74
CA LEU A 28 1.46 -9.10 16.21
C LEU A 28 1.54 -9.69 14.79
N GLN A 29 0.82 -10.78 14.55
CA GLN A 29 0.74 -11.38 13.21
C GLN A 29 0.13 -10.41 12.19
N SER A 30 -0.97 -9.74 12.55
CA SER A 30 -1.61 -8.77 11.66
C SER A 30 -0.72 -7.56 11.40
N GLU A 31 0.00 -7.07 12.40
CA GLU A 31 1.01 -6.00 12.25
C GLU A 31 2.09 -6.41 11.24
N VAL A 32 2.71 -7.58 11.45
CA VAL A 32 3.78 -8.07 10.57
C VAL A 32 3.25 -8.34 9.16
N LYS A 33 2.04 -8.90 9.03
CA LYS A 33 1.37 -9.10 7.75
C LYS A 33 1.23 -7.77 7.01
N THR A 34 0.69 -6.74 7.66
CA THR A 34 0.51 -5.43 7.03
C THR A 34 1.85 -4.82 6.64
N ILE A 35 2.88 -4.89 7.49
CA ILE A 35 4.21 -4.39 7.15
C ILE A 35 4.77 -5.08 5.90
N LEU A 36 4.60 -6.40 5.77
CA LEU A 36 5.06 -7.14 4.59
C LEU A 36 4.27 -6.79 3.33
N GLU A 37 2.95 -6.62 3.44
CA GLU A 37 2.09 -6.22 2.31
C GLU A 37 2.38 -4.77 1.86
N GLU A 38 2.66 -3.87 2.81
CA GLU A 38 3.06 -2.49 2.52
C GLU A 38 4.47 -2.38 1.94
N ALA A 39 5.39 -3.26 2.38
CA ALA A 39 6.77 -3.28 1.91
C ALA A 39 6.90 -3.86 0.49
N VAL A 40 5.93 -4.67 0.04
CA VAL A 40 5.91 -5.27 -1.30
C VAL A 40 4.65 -4.82 -2.05
N PRO A 41 4.52 -3.53 -2.38
CA PRO A 41 3.36 -3.02 -3.08
C PRO A 41 3.28 -3.63 -4.49
N ASP A 42 2.12 -4.20 -4.81
CA ASP A 42 1.81 -4.70 -6.15
C ASP A 42 1.47 -3.54 -7.09
N TYR A 43 2.50 -2.86 -7.60
CA TYR A 43 2.34 -1.76 -8.55
C TYR A 43 1.68 -2.21 -9.84
N GLU A 44 2.03 -3.39 -10.37
CA GLU A 44 1.41 -3.89 -11.60
C GLU A 44 -0.09 -4.14 -11.45
N GLY A 45 -0.50 -4.79 -10.36
CA GLY A 45 -1.91 -5.00 -10.07
C GLY A 45 -2.63 -3.70 -9.80
N ALA A 46 -1.99 -2.73 -9.13
CA ALA A 46 -2.53 -1.39 -8.97
C ALA A 46 -2.77 -0.70 -10.32
N TRP A 47 -1.78 -0.71 -11.22
CA TRP A 47 -1.91 -0.16 -12.56
C TRP A 47 -2.99 -0.86 -13.40
N LYS A 48 -3.10 -2.19 -13.30
CA LYS A 48 -4.18 -2.96 -13.96
C LYS A 48 -5.56 -2.54 -13.43
N ARG A 49 -5.72 -2.33 -12.12
CA ARG A 49 -6.98 -1.83 -11.52
C ARG A 49 -7.32 -0.42 -12.02
N ILE A 50 -6.34 0.48 -12.05
CA ILE A 50 -6.52 1.86 -12.53
C ILE A 50 -6.90 1.87 -14.02
N ALA A 51 -6.21 1.09 -14.85
CA ALA A 51 -6.52 0.99 -16.27
C ALA A 51 -7.94 0.46 -16.53
N LYS A 52 -8.38 -0.53 -15.74
CA LYS A 52 -9.75 -1.04 -15.79
C LYS A 52 -10.77 0.03 -15.42
N LEU A 53 -10.52 0.78 -14.33
CA LEU A 53 -11.38 1.89 -13.90
C LEU A 53 -11.48 2.97 -14.97
N LYS A 54 -10.35 3.39 -15.54
CA LYS A 54 -10.31 4.38 -16.63
C LYS A 54 -11.13 3.92 -17.84
N LYS A 55 -11.02 2.65 -18.22
CA LYS A 55 -11.83 2.06 -19.30
C LYS A 55 -13.33 2.12 -19.00
N THR A 56 -13.75 1.84 -17.75
CA THR A 56 -15.17 1.93 -17.36
C THR A 56 -15.69 3.37 -17.36
N LEU A 57 -14.90 4.33 -16.89
CA LEU A 57 -15.27 5.75 -16.87
C LEU A 57 -15.38 6.32 -18.29
N ASN A 58 -14.42 6.00 -19.17
CA ASN A 58 -14.48 6.37 -20.59
C ASN A 58 -15.72 5.79 -21.27
N ARG A 59 -16.09 4.53 -20.97
CA ARG A 59 -17.32 3.90 -21.48
C ARG A 59 -18.59 4.60 -21.00
N ALA A 60 -18.56 5.17 -19.80
CA ALA A 60 -19.65 5.99 -19.26
C ALA A 60 -19.63 7.45 -19.75
N GLY A 61 -18.78 7.78 -20.74
CA GLY A 61 -18.68 9.12 -21.31
C GLY A 61 -17.91 10.14 -20.47
N ARG A 62 -17.31 9.72 -19.34
CA ARG A 62 -16.50 10.60 -18.50
C ARG A 62 -15.08 10.66 -19.05
N THR A 63 -14.70 11.82 -19.57
CA THR A 63 -13.32 12.15 -19.93
C THR A 63 -12.74 13.11 -18.90
N PHE A 64 -11.43 13.03 -18.70
CA PHE A 64 -10.70 13.90 -17.78
C PHE A 64 -9.61 14.62 -18.59
N SER A 65 -9.43 15.92 -18.35
CA SER A 65 -8.32 16.68 -18.91
C SER A 65 -7.00 16.27 -18.26
N ASP A 66 -5.88 16.56 -18.92
CA ASP A 66 -4.55 16.35 -18.35
C ASP A 66 -4.33 17.30 -17.16
N SER A 67 -4.20 16.72 -15.96
CA SER A 67 -3.96 17.45 -14.72
C SER A 67 -2.49 17.73 -14.45
N THR A 68 -1.57 17.25 -15.31
CA THR A 68 -0.12 17.45 -15.16
C THR A 68 0.28 18.92 -14.97
N PRO A 69 -0.31 19.91 -15.68
CA PRO A 69 0.00 21.32 -15.45
C PRO A 69 -0.34 21.81 -14.03
N LEU A 70 -1.50 21.42 -13.50
CA LEU A 70 -1.98 21.83 -12.17
C LEU A 70 -1.11 21.23 -11.05
N ILE A 71 -0.66 19.98 -11.23
CA ILE A 71 0.22 19.32 -10.27
C ILE A 71 1.61 19.98 -10.24
N ARG A 72 2.12 20.42 -11.40
CA ARG A 72 3.41 21.14 -11.46
C ARG A 72 3.33 22.50 -10.76
N GLU A 73 2.25 23.24 -10.98
CA GLU A 73 2.01 24.54 -10.33
C GLU A 73 2.00 24.42 -8.80
N GLU A 74 1.32 23.41 -8.24
CA GLU A 74 1.30 23.16 -6.79
C GLU A 74 2.65 22.70 -6.22
N ARG A 75 3.44 21.92 -6.98
CA ARG A 75 4.75 21.43 -6.53
C ARG A 75 5.82 22.53 -6.51
N ASP A 76 5.73 23.47 -7.44
CA ASP A 76 6.73 24.52 -7.64
C ASP A 76 6.42 25.81 -6.82
N ARG A 77 5.41 25.74 -5.94
CA ARG A 77 5.01 26.79 -4.98
C ARG A 77 5.72 26.63 -3.64
#